data_AF-A0A0D0KQE2-F1
#
_entry.id   AF-A0A0D0KQE2-F1
#
_cell.length_a   1.000
_cell.length_b   1.000
_cell.length_c   1.000
_cell.angle_alpha   90.00
_cell.angle_beta   90.00
_cell.angle_gamma   90.00
#
_symmetry.space_group_name_H-M   'P 1'
#
loop_
_entity.id
_entity.type
_entity.pdbx_description
1 polymer ?
#
loop_
_entity_poly.entity_id
_entity_poly.type
_entity_poly.pdbx_seq_one_letter_code
_entity_poly.pdbx_strand_id
1 'polypeptide(L)'
;MTPETLVSGATMFALIVLSVAFLMTVYRVVVGPTLPDRVIALDMLVGIAIGFIATIAIRTGVYLYVDIAVALCLVGFLATVAFARFIQSRRPDPDAHGKIVLDGTDVMPARGAARRRTNGKRGRS
;
A
#
# COMPACT_ATOMS: atom_id res chain seq x y z
N MET A 1 -4.76 17.22 -44.50
CA MET A 1 -4.60 16.17 -43.47
C MET A 1 -5.99 15.83 -43.00
N THR A 2 -6.49 14.65 -43.33
CA THR A 2 -7.84 14.25 -42.95
C THR A 2 -7.83 13.74 -41.50
N PRO A 3 -8.89 13.96 -40.72
CA PRO A 3 -8.93 13.57 -39.30
C PRO A 3 -8.68 12.07 -39.10
N GLU A 4 -9.05 11.20 -40.06
CA GLU A 4 -8.75 9.77 -39.97
C GLU A 4 -7.24 9.46 -39.95
N THR A 5 -6.42 10.22 -40.68
CA THR A 5 -4.97 10.01 -40.72
C THR A 5 -4.31 10.34 -39.38
N LEU A 6 -4.84 11.34 -38.67
CA LEU A 6 -4.34 11.75 -37.36
C LEU A 6 -4.64 10.69 -36.29
N VAL A 7 -5.88 10.19 -36.25
CA VAL A 7 -6.28 9.14 -35.30
C VAL A 7 -5.53 7.84 -35.60
N SER A 8 -5.38 7.47 -36.87
CA SER A 8 -4.61 6.28 -37.27
C SER A 8 -3.14 6.38 -36.85
N GLY A 9 -2.48 7.51 -37.11
CA GLY A 9 -1.10 7.75 -36.70
C GLY A 9 -0.92 7.74 -35.18
N ALA A 10 -1.81 8.43 -34.45
CA ALA A 10 -1.76 8.50 -32.99
C ALA A 10 -1.98 7.13 -32.33
N THR A 11 -2.94 6.34 -32.81
CA THR A 11 -3.20 4.99 -32.27
C THR A 11 -2.06 4.03 -32.59
N MET A 12 -1.45 4.12 -33.76
CA MET A 12 -0.28 3.29 -34.09
C MET A 12 0.93 3.65 -33.23
N PHE A 13 1.18 4.94 -33.03
CA PHE A 13 2.21 5.41 -32.11
C PHE A 13 1.95 4.94 -30.67
N ALA A 14 0.72 5.07 -30.19
CA ALA A 14 0.31 4.60 -28.86
C ALA A 14 0.54 3.09 -28.69
N LEU A 15 0.18 2.27 -29.69
CA LEU A 15 0.44 0.82 -29.65
C LEU A 15 1.93 0.49 -29.54
N ILE A 16 2.79 1.19 -30.30
CA ILE A 16 4.25 0.98 -30.25
C ILE A 16 4.77 1.31 -28.85
N VAL A 17 4.39 2.47 -28.30
CA VAL A 17 4.82 2.91 -26.96
C VAL A 17 4.31 1.94 -25.88
N LEU A 18 3.04 1.50 -25.97
CA LEU A 18 2.45 0.53 -25.04
C LEU A 18 3.15 -0.83 -25.13
N SER A 19 3.55 -1.28 -26.32
CA SER A 19 4.32 -2.53 -26.48
C SER A 19 5.70 -2.43 -25.84
N VAL A 20 6.40 -1.31 -25.99
CA VAL A 20 7.69 -1.09 -25.31
C VAL A 20 7.51 -1.04 -23.79
N ALA A 21 6.49 -0.31 -23.31
CA ALA A 21 6.17 -0.21 -21.90
C ALA A 21 5.78 -1.58 -21.31
N PHE A 22 5.05 -2.41 -22.07
CA PHE A 22 4.70 -3.77 -21.70
C PHE A 22 5.96 -4.63 -21.48
N LEU A 23 6.87 -4.64 -22.46
CA LEU A 23 8.12 -5.40 -22.36
C LEU A 23 8.98 -4.95 -21.17
N MET A 24 9.13 -3.64 -20.97
CA MET A 24 9.86 -3.09 -19.82
C MET A 24 9.21 -3.48 -18.48
N THR A 25 7.89 -3.41 -18.41
CA THR A 25 7.14 -3.74 -17.18
C THR A 25 7.23 -5.23 -16.87
N VAL A 26 7.07 -6.10 -17.87
CA VAL A 26 7.24 -7.56 -17.71
C VAL A 26 8.64 -7.89 -17.22
N TYR A 27 9.68 -7.27 -17.81
CA TYR A 27 11.05 -7.42 -17.33
C TYR A 27 11.20 -7.02 -15.86
N ARG A 28 10.60 -5.90 -15.44
CA ARG A 28 10.61 -5.43 -14.05
C ARG A 28 9.86 -6.38 -13.11
N VAL A 29 8.73 -6.96 -13.52
CA VAL A 29 7.98 -7.95 -12.71
C VAL A 29 8.86 -9.17 -12.40
N VAL A 30 9.65 -9.64 -13.37
CA VAL A 30 10.49 -10.84 -13.21
C VAL A 30 11.76 -10.56 -12.40
N VAL A 31 12.45 -9.46 -12.72
CA VAL A 31 13.77 -9.12 -12.15
C VAL A 31 13.66 -8.33 -10.84
N GLY A 32 12.47 -7.80 -10.50
CA GLY A 32 12.24 -6.96 -9.33
C GLY A 32 12.83 -7.57 -8.03
N PRO A 33 13.73 -6.85 -7.32
CA PRO A 33 14.46 -7.40 -6.17
C PRO A 33 13.61 -7.49 -4.90
N THR A 34 12.54 -6.69 -4.80
CA THR A 34 11.68 -6.63 -3.60
C THR A 34 10.23 -7.01 -3.93
N LEU A 35 9.53 -7.63 -2.97
CA LEU A 35 8.10 -7.98 -3.13
C LEU A 35 7.22 -6.75 -3.48
N PRO A 36 7.39 -5.57 -2.83
CA PRO A 36 6.62 -4.38 -3.18
C PRO A 36 6.88 -3.87 -4.61
N ASP A 37 8.13 -3.91 -5.08
CA ASP A 37 8.49 -3.47 -6.44
C ASP A 37 7.80 -4.33 -7.52
N ARG A 38 7.72 -5.65 -7.30
CA ARG A 38 7.00 -6.56 -8.20
C ARG A 38 5.52 -6.25 -8.28
N VAL A 39 4.88 -5.91 -7.15
CA VAL A 39 3.44 -5.61 -7.15
C VAL A 39 3.14 -4.26 -7.78
N ILE A 40 3.99 -3.26 -7.58
CA ILE A 40 3.89 -2.00 -8.31
C ILE A 40 4.06 -2.24 -9.82
N ALA A 41 4.99 -3.10 -10.22
CA ALA A 41 5.15 -3.46 -11.63
C ALA A 41 3.94 -4.21 -12.19
N LEU A 42 3.30 -5.09 -11.41
CA LEU A 42 2.05 -5.75 -11.80
C LEU A 42 0.88 -4.76 -11.94
N ASP A 43 0.77 -3.76 -11.07
CA ASP A 43 -0.23 -2.69 -11.19
C ASP A 43 -0.02 -1.87 -12.47
N MET A 44 1.23 -1.50 -12.77
CA MET A 44 1.59 -0.86 -14.05
C MET A 44 1.21 -1.73 -15.25
N LEU A 45 1.36 -3.06 -15.16
CA LEU A 45 0.98 -3.98 -16.22
C LEU A 45 -0.53 -3.95 -16.49
N VAL A 46 -1.34 -3.85 -15.44
CA VAL A 46 -2.80 -3.68 -15.56
C VAL A 46 -3.12 -2.37 -16.27
N GLY A 47 -2.45 -1.27 -15.91
CA GLY A 47 -2.61 0.03 -16.58
C GLY A 47 -2.26 -0.03 -18.08
N ILE A 48 -1.17 -0.73 -18.43
CA ILE A 48 -0.76 -0.93 -19.83
C ILE A 48 -1.81 -1.76 -20.59
N ALA A 49 -2.34 -2.82 -19.98
CA ALA A 49 -3.40 -3.63 -20.58
C ALA A 49 -4.67 -2.80 -20.85
N ILE A 50 -5.08 -1.95 -19.91
CA ILE A 50 -6.20 -1.01 -20.08
C ILE A 50 -5.90 -0.04 -21.23
N GLY A 51 -4.67 0.47 -21.34
CA GLY A 51 -4.22 1.32 -22.45
C GLY A 51 -4.33 0.62 -23.81
N PHE A 52 -3.98 -0.67 -23.90
CA PHE A 52 -4.17 -1.46 -25.11
C PHE A 52 -5.63 -1.57 -25.49
N ILE A 53 -6.49 -1.94 -24.53
CA ILE A 53 -7.92 -2.09 -24.76
C ILE A 53 -8.55 -0.76 -25.21
N ALA A 54 -8.20 0.35 -24.56
CA ALA A 54 -8.67 1.68 -24.94
C ALA A 54 -8.22 2.07 -26.36
N THR A 55 -6.97 1.77 -26.72
CA THR A 55 -6.46 2.05 -28.08
C THR A 55 -7.17 1.20 -29.14
N ILE A 56 -7.46 -0.07 -28.83
CA ILE A 56 -8.24 -0.95 -29.69
C ILE A 56 -9.69 -0.46 -29.81
N ALA A 57 -10.28 0.04 -28.73
CA ALA A 57 -11.62 0.64 -28.74
C ALA A 57 -11.70 1.82 -29.72
N ILE A 58 -10.70 2.70 -29.71
CA ILE A 58 -10.61 3.84 -30.63
C ILE A 58 -10.52 3.37 -32.09
N ARG A 59 -9.73 2.32 -32.36
CA ARG A 59 -9.56 1.80 -33.74
C ARG A 59 -10.77 1.05 -34.27
N THR A 60 -11.48 0.33 -33.40
CA THR A 60 -12.65 -0.49 -33.77
C THR A 60 -13.95 0.29 -33.71
N GLY A 61 -14.01 1.39 -32.95
CA GLY A 61 -15.22 2.16 -32.69
C GLY A 61 -16.23 1.44 -31.80
N VAL A 62 -15.86 0.31 -31.19
CA VAL A 62 -16.77 -0.52 -30.38
C VAL A 62 -16.69 -0.11 -28.92
N TYR A 63 -17.77 0.47 -28.41
CA TYR A 63 -17.87 0.95 -27.01
C TYR A 63 -17.71 -0.15 -25.96
N LEU A 64 -18.03 -1.41 -26.29
CA LEU A 64 -17.87 -2.55 -25.38
C LEU A 64 -16.43 -2.67 -24.82
N TYR A 65 -15.42 -2.32 -25.61
CA TYR A 65 -14.04 -2.33 -25.14
C TYR A 65 -13.78 -1.28 -24.05
N VAL A 66 -14.44 -0.13 -24.11
CA VAL A 66 -14.33 0.93 -23.09
C VAL A 66 -14.96 0.45 -21.78
N ASP A 67 -16.10 -0.22 -21.83
CA ASP A 67 -16.74 -0.78 -20.63
C ASP A 67 -15.84 -1.82 -19.95
N ILE A 68 -15.22 -2.71 -20.75
CA ILE A 68 -14.24 -3.69 -20.26
C ILE A 68 -13.02 -2.97 -19.65
N ALA A 69 -12.51 -1.92 -20.30
CA ALA A 69 -11.37 -1.15 -19.80
C ALA A 69 -11.67 -0.47 -18.45
N VAL A 70 -12.85 0.12 -18.30
CA VAL A 70 -13.29 0.75 -17.05
C VAL A 70 -13.48 -0.29 -15.94
N ALA A 71 -14.12 -1.42 -16.24
CA ALA A 71 -14.27 -2.51 -15.28
C ALA A 71 -12.91 -3.03 -14.78
N LEU A 72 -11.97 -3.26 -15.69
CA LEU A 72 -10.60 -3.68 -15.35
C LEU A 72 -9.85 -2.62 -14.55
N CYS A 73 -10.05 -1.33 -14.83
CA CYS A 73 -9.46 -0.24 -14.07
C CYS A 73 -9.91 -0.26 -12.60
N LEU A 74 -11.22 -0.43 -12.37
CA LEU A 74 -11.78 -0.50 -11.01
C LEU A 74 -11.30 -1.75 -10.26
N VAL A 75 -11.29 -2.90 -10.93
CA VAL A 75 -10.82 -4.16 -10.34
C VAL A 75 -9.33 -4.10 -10.03
N GLY A 76 -8.51 -3.58 -10.96
CA GLY A 76 -7.08 -3.39 -10.79
C GLY A 76 -6.76 -2.47 -9.61
N PHE A 77 -7.44 -1.32 -9.54
CA PHE A 77 -7.29 -0.39 -8.42
C PHE A 77 -7.65 -1.04 -7.08
N LEU A 78 -8.75 -1.80 -7.01
CA LEU A 78 -9.15 -2.51 -5.81
C LEU A 78 -8.11 -3.55 -5.37
N ALA A 79 -7.53 -4.29 -6.33
CA ALA A 79 -6.46 -5.25 -6.06
C ALA A 79 -5.24 -4.58 -5.43
N THR A 80 -4.83 -3.42 -5.94
CA THR A 80 -3.70 -2.65 -5.42
C THR A 80 -3.96 -2.09 -4.02
N VAL A 81 -5.17 -1.60 -3.75
CA VAL A 81 -5.59 -1.17 -2.40
C VAL A 81 -5.61 -2.34 -1.41
N ALA A 82 -6.17 -3.48 -1.82
CA ALA A 82 -6.21 -4.69 -1.00
C ALA A 82 -4.79 -5.16 -0.64
N PHE A 83 -3.87 -5.13 -1.61
CA PHE A 83 -2.47 -5.46 -1.37
C PHE A 83 -1.78 -4.48 -0.41
N ALA A 84 -2.00 -3.18 -0.57
CA ALA A 84 -1.46 -2.17 0.35
C ALA A 84 -1.95 -2.37 1.79
N ARG A 85 -3.24 -2.71 1.97
CA ARG A 85 -3.83 -3.05 3.27
C ARG A 85 -3.23 -4.32 3.85
N PHE A 86 -3.06 -5.34 3.03
CA PHE A 86 -2.45 -6.60 3.44
C PHE A 86 -1.01 -6.43 3.95
N ILE A 87 -0.19 -5.58 3.32
CA ILE A 87 1.14 -5.26 3.82
C ILE A 87 1.07 -4.56 5.18
N GLN A 88 0.17 -3.58 5.33
CA GLN A 88 0.04 -2.83 6.59
C GLN A 88 -0.44 -3.72 7.75
N SER A 89 -1.39 -4.62 7.51
CA SER A 89 -1.89 -5.54 8.53
C SER A 89 -0.86 -6.57 9.02
N ARG A 90 0.27 -6.73 8.32
CA ARG A 90 1.37 -7.62 8.74
C ARG A 90 2.43 -6.93 9.58
N ARG A 91 2.30 -5.63 9.89
CA ARG A 91 3.24 -4.93 10.76
C ARG A 91 2.98 -5.37 12.20
N PRO A 92 3.95 -6.00 12.89
CA PRO A 92 3.79 -6.36 14.30
C PRO A 92 3.53 -5.08 15.09
N ASP A 93 2.49 -5.10 15.93
CA ASP A 93 2.18 -4.01 16.85
C ASP A 93 3.38 -3.82 17.79
N PRO A 94 4.13 -2.69 17.71
CA PRO A 94 5.26 -2.43 18.60
C PRO A 94 4.84 -2.35 20.08
N ASP A 95 3.54 -2.20 20.35
CA ASP A 95 3.02 -1.88 21.67
C ASP A 95 2.53 -3.13 22.43
N ALA A 96 2.66 -4.32 21.84
CA ALA A 96 2.36 -5.60 22.48
C ALA A 96 3.34 -5.99 23.61
N HIS A 97 4.38 -5.19 23.87
CA HIS A 97 5.38 -5.41 24.93
C HIS A 97 5.30 -4.44 26.12
N GLY A 98 4.13 -3.84 26.39
CA GLY A 98 4.04 -2.81 27.43
C GLY A 98 2.79 -2.79 28.31
N LYS A 99 1.87 -3.75 28.21
CA LYS A 99 0.71 -3.79 29.13
C LYS A 99 1.07 -4.48 30.44
N ILE A 100 2.02 -3.92 31.20
CA ILE A 100 2.01 -4.12 32.66
C ILE A 100 0.86 -3.25 33.15
N VAL A 101 -0.25 -3.93 33.45
CA VAL A 101 -1.48 -3.39 34.00
C VAL A 101 -1.15 -2.60 35.28
N LEU A 102 -1.05 -1.29 35.18
CA LEU A 102 -1.26 -0.33 36.27
C LEU A 102 -2.66 0.25 36.12
N ASP A 103 -3.66 -0.62 35.94
CA ASP A 103 -5.04 -0.20 36.09
C ASP A 103 -5.22 0.14 37.57
N GLY A 104 -5.37 1.44 37.87
CA GLY A 104 -5.31 2.00 39.22
C GLY A 104 -6.52 1.67 40.10
N THR A 105 -7.06 0.46 39.97
CA THR A 105 -8.16 -0.09 40.77
C THR A 105 -7.68 -0.88 41.99
N ASP A 106 -6.36 -0.98 42.21
CA ASP A 106 -5.80 -1.52 43.45
C ASP A 106 -6.01 -0.55 44.61
N VAL A 107 -7.14 -0.72 45.31
CA VAL A 107 -7.42 -0.06 46.58
C VAL A 107 -6.37 -0.51 47.59
N MET A 108 -5.54 0.42 48.04
CA MET A 108 -4.43 0.11 48.96
C MET A 108 -4.96 -0.23 50.36
N PRO A 109 -4.59 -1.39 50.95
CA PRO A 109 -5.03 -1.70 52.29
C PRO A 109 -4.22 -0.88 53.31
N ALA A 110 -4.93 -0.27 54.25
CA ALA A 110 -4.34 0.42 55.39
C ALA A 110 -3.46 -0.55 56.20
N ARG A 111 -2.16 -0.30 56.25
CA ARG A 111 -1.27 -0.95 57.22
C ARG A 111 -0.16 -0.01 57.66
N GLY A 112 -0.15 0.22 58.97
CA GLY A 112 0.81 1.08 59.64
C GLY A 112 2.15 0.43 59.94
N ALA A 113 2.85 1.15 60.81
CA ALA A 113 4.04 0.78 61.57
C ALA A 113 5.40 0.90 60.89
N ALA A 114 6.15 1.82 61.49
CA ALA A 114 7.50 1.62 61.99
C ALA A 114 8.68 2.05 61.12
N ARG A 115 9.49 2.90 61.80
CA ARG A 115 10.95 2.84 61.88
C ARG A 115 11.69 3.88 61.06
N ARG A 116 12.03 5.00 61.71
CA ARG A 116 13.39 5.53 61.59
C ARG A 116 13.88 6.12 62.91
N ARG A 117 14.92 5.46 63.41
CA ARG A 117 15.70 5.81 64.60
C ARG A 117 16.62 7.01 64.32
N THR A 118 17.10 7.56 65.44
CA THR A 118 18.32 8.36 65.64
C THR A 118 18.24 9.82 65.23
N ASN A 119 18.38 10.73 66.20
CA ASN A 119 19.68 11.32 66.55
C ASN A 119 19.53 12.34 67.69
N GLY A 120 20.57 12.48 68.52
CA GLY A 120 20.94 13.81 69.02
C GLY A 120 20.77 14.12 70.51
N LYS A 121 21.86 13.85 71.24
CA LYS A 121 22.57 14.83 72.11
C LYS A 121 21.96 15.28 73.45
N ARG A 122 22.86 15.13 74.46
CA ARG A 122 23.17 16.03 75.59
C ARG A 122 22.08 16.09 76.68
N GLY A 123 22.38 16.00 77.97
CA GLY A 123 23.62 15.97 78.75
C GLY A 123 23.23 16.26 80.22
N ARG A 124 24.11 15.90 81.17
CA ARG A 124 24.37 16.53 82.49
C ARG A 124 23.17 17.14 83.24
N SER A 125 22.84 16.75 84.46
CA SER A 125 23.68 16.44 85.63
C SER A 125 22.90 15.60 86.63
#